data_AF-A0A3N2GP83-F1
#
_entry.id   AF-A0A3N2GP83-F1
#
_cell.length_a   1.000
_cell.length_b   1.000
_cell.length_c   1.000
_cell.angle_alpha   90.00
_cell.angle_beta   90.00
_cell.angle_gamma   90.00
#
_symmetry.space_group_name_H-M   'P 1'
#
loop_
_entity.id
_entity.type
_entity.pdbx_description
1 polymer ?
#
loop_
_entity_poly.entity_id
_entity_poly.type
_entity_poly.pdbx_seq_one_letter_code
_entity_poly.pdbx_strand_id
1 'polypeptide(L)'
;MTLTSGTLTSAVGGHLAAVTACLVEDAYRNWNSAAAEVDRALDGWAGASADVSPLAEAAYRAAVEQEERAARQLERMLDVAERVLPVEQQ
;
A
#
# COMPACT_ATOMS: atom_id res chain seq x y z
N MET A 1 -39.30 2.62 -16.28
CA MET A 1 -38.46 1.70 -15.49
C MET A 1 -37.84 2.52 -14.37
N THR A 2 -38.54 2.64 -13.24
CA THR A 2 -38.11 3.46 -12.09
C THR A 2 -37.24 2.59 -11.21
N LEU A 3 -35.93 2.86 -11.20
CA LEU A 3 -35.03 2.26 -10.21
C LEU A 3 -35.48 2.74 -8.84
N THR A 4 -35.87 1.80 -7.98
CA THR A 4 -36.21 2.09 -6.59
C THR A 4 -34.95 2.48 -5.83
N SER A 5 -35.06 3.40 -4.87
CA SER A 5 -33.90 3.93 -4.12
C SER A 5 -33.00 2.85 -3.51
N GLY A 6 -33.55 1.68 -3.15
CA GLY A 6 -32.78 0.54 -2.63
C GLY A 6 -31.80 -0.08 -3.64
N THR A 7 -32.15 -0.13 -4.92
CA THR A 7 -31.28 -0.69 -5.98
C THR A 7 -30.10 0.23 -6.27
N LEU A 8 -30.32 1.56 -6.20
CA LEU A 8 -29.26 2.56 -6.37
C LEU A 8 -28.26 2.52 -5.22
N THR A 9 -28.72 2.45 -3.97
CA THR A 9 -27.83 2.32 -2.80
C THR A 9 -26.99 1.04 -2.86
N SER A 10 -27.58 -0.08 -3.26
CA SER A 10 -26.87 -1.36 -3.41
C SER A 10 -25.79 -1.31 -4.51
N ALA A 11 -26.11 -0.72 -5.67
CA ALA A 11 -25.14 -0.57 -6.76
C ALA A 11 -23.97 0.36 -6.38
N VAL A 12 -24.24 1.47 -5.69
CA VAL A 12 -23.21 2.40 -5.20
C VAL A 12 -22.31 1.72 -4.16
N GLY A 13 -22.87 0.92 -3.25
CA GLY A 13 -22.09 0.15 -2.28
C GLY A 13 -21.15 -0.87 -2.94
N GLY A 14 -21.64 -1.59 -3.95
CA GLY A 14 -20.82 -2.54 -4.72
C GLY A 14 -19.67 -1.89 -5.49
N HIS A 15 -19.90 -0.73 -6.11
CA HIS A 15 -18.84 0.03 -6.77
C HIS A 15 -17.81 0.57 -5.78
N LEU A 16 -18.25 1.08 -4.64
CA LEU A 16 -17.36 1.56 -3.59
C LEU A 16 -16.46 0.43 -3.07
N ALA A 17 -17.04 -0.75 -2.80
CA ALA A 17 -16.31 -1.96 -2.43
C ALA A 17 -15.21 -2.33 -3.45
N ALA A 18 -15.55 -2.33 -4.74
CA ALA A 18 -14.61 -2.66 -5.81
C ALA A 18 -13.46 -1.63 -5.90
N VAL A 19 -13.77 -0.33 -5.83
CA VAL A 19 -12.76 0.73 -5.85
C VAL A 19 -11.83 0.61 -4.65
N THR A 20 -12.37 0.36 -3.45
CA THR A 20 -11.59 0.19 -2.23
C THR A 20 -10.67 -1.03 -2.32
N ALA A 21 -11.14 -2.15 -2.87
CA ALA A 21 -10.30 -3.33 -3.09
C ALA A 21 -9.11 -3.04 -4.01
N CYS A 22 -9.33 -2.33 -5.13
CA CYS A 22 -8.24 -1.92 -6.03
C CYS A 22 -7.23 -1.00 -5.33
N LEU A 23 -7.69 -0.04 -4.52
CA LEU A 23 -6.81 0.87 -3.79
C LEU A 23 -5.96 0.16 -2.74
N VAL A 24 -6.52 -0.86 -2.07
CA VAL A 24 -5.76 -1.73 -1.15
C VAL A 24 -4.71 -2.52 -1.91
N GLU A 25 -5.07 -3.10 -3.05
CA GLU A 25 -4.13 -3.86 -3.88
C GLU A 25 -2.98 -2.97 -4.39
N ASP A 26 -3.27 -1.76 -4.86
CA ASP A 26 -2.25 -0.81 -5.29
C ASP A 26 -1.34 -0.37 -4.14
N ALA A 27 -1.90 -0.11 -2.95
CA ALA A 27 -1.11 0.22 -1.77
C ALA A 27 -0.21 -0.95 -1.34
N TYR A 28 -0.72 -2.19 -1.43
CA TYR A 28 0.06 -3.39 -1.13
C TYR A 28 1.21 -3.58 -2.11
N ARG A 29 0.95 -3.46 -3.43
CA ARG A 29 2.00 -3.54 -4.45
C ARG A 29 3.07 -2.46 -4.26
N ASN A 30 2.66 -1.25 -3.90
CA ASN A 30 3.59 -0.15 -3.60
C ASN A 30 4.49 -0.47 -2.40
N TRP A 31 3.91 -0.94 -1.29
CA TRP A 31 4.69 -1.37 -0.13
C TRP A 31 5.64 -2.52 -0.47
N ASN A 32 5.16 -3.56 -1.17
CA ASN A 32 5.99 -4.69 -1.56
C ASN A 32 7.15 -4.28 -2.49
N SER A 33 6.91 -3.34 -3.40
CA SER A 33 7.97 -2.77 -4.24
C SER A 33 9.00 -1.98 -3.44
N ALA A 34 8.56 -1.24 -2.41
CA ALA A 34 9.45 -0.47 -1.54
C ALA A 34 10.29 -1.40 -0.65
N ALA A 35 9.72 -2.47 -0.10
CA ALA A 35 10.45 -3.49 0.64
C ALA A 35 11.54 -4.14 -0.22
N ALA A 36 11.23 -4.49 -1.47
CA ALA A 36 12.23 -5.01 -2.41
C ALA A 36 13.33 -3.99 -2.79
N GLU A 37 13.07 -2.68 -2.67
CA GLU A 37 14.10 -1.64 -2.83
C GLU A 37 15.01 -1.56 -1.59
N VAL A 38 14.46 -1.75 -0.39
CA VAL A 38 15.23 -1.82 0.86
C VAL A 38 16.23 -2.97 0.79
N ASP A 39 15.79 -4.17 0.40
CA ASP A 39 16.68 -5.33 0.24
C ASP A 39 17.83 -5.03 -0.73
N ARG A 40 17.51 -4.45 -1.90
CA ARG A 40 18.52 -4.07 -2.90
C ARG A 40 19.48 -2.99 -2.39
N ALA A 41 18.98 -2.01 -1.65
CA ALA A 41 19.80 -0.94 -1.09
C ALA A 41 20.70 -1.44 0.05
N LEU A 42 20.22 -2.40 0.84
CA LEU A 42 21.00 -3.08 1.88
C LEU A 42 22.15 -3.88 1.27
N ASP A 43 21.88 -4.68 0.25
CA ASP A 43 22.91 -5.42 -0.49
C ASP A 43 23.94 -4.46 -1.11
N GLY A 44 23.47 -3.34 -1.69
CA GLY A 44 24.32 -2.30 -2.24
C GLY A 44 25.23 -1.63 -1.20
N TRP A 45 24.71 -1.39 0.01
CA TRP A 45 25.49 -0.84 1.12
C TRP A 45 26.50 -1.85 1.68
N ALA A 46 26.09 -3.11 1.86
CA ALA A 46 26.96 -4.18 2.34
C ALA A 46 28.13 -4.46 1.37
N GLY A 47 27.92 -4.29 0.07
CA GLY A 47 28.94 -4.44 -0.97
C GLY A 47 29.73 -3.18 -1.31
N ALA A 48 29.44 -2.04 -0.68
CA ALA A 48 30.04 -0.75 -1.03
C ALA A 48 31.53 -0.67 -0.66
N SER A 49 32.34 -0.08 -1.55
CA SER A 49 33.70 0.33 -1.19
C SER A 49 33.67 1.51 -0.21
N ALA A 50 34.76 1.73 0.53
CA ALA A 50 34.86 2.81 1.53
C ALA A 50 34.51 4.20 0.94
N ASP A 51 34.85 4.45 -0.32
CA ASP A 51 34.64 5.75 -0.98
C ASP A 51 33.17 6.04 -1.29
N VAL A 52 32.33 5.00 -1.46
CA VAL A 52 30.90 5.14 -1.78
C VAL A 52 29.98 4.68 -0.64
N SER A 53 30.53 4.13 0.44
CA SER A 53 29.79 3.65 1.60
C SER A 53 28.83 4.70 2.20
N PRO A 54 29.22 6.00 2.36
CA PRO A 54 28.29 7.00 2.89
C PRO A 54 27.09 7.26 1.97
N LEU A 55 27.29 7.22 0.65
CA LEU A 55 26.21 7.39 -0.32
C LEU A 55 25.28 6.17 -0.33
N ALA A 56 25.85 4.97 -0.25
CA ALA A 56 25.08 3.73 -0.18
C ALA A 56 24.28 3.63 1.14
N GLU A 57 24.85 4.07 2.26
CA GLU A 57 24.13 4.18 3.54
C GLU A 57 22.94 5.15 3.42
N ALA A 58 23.16 6.33 2.82
CA ALA A 58 22.11 7.32 2.62
C ALA A 58 20.98 6.79 1.71
N ALA A 59 21.33 6.05 0.65
CA ALA A 59 20.36 5.40 -0.22
C ALA A 59 19.55 4.32 0.51
N TYR A 60 20.20 3.48 1.32
CA TYR A 60 19.52 2.50 2.17
C TYR A 60 18.55 3.16 3.15
N ARG A 61 18.97 4.22 3.85
CA ARG A 61 18.09 4.97 4.75
C ARG A 61 16.88 5.57 4.04
N ALA A 62 17.08 6.14 2.85
CA ALA A 62 16.00 6.69 2.05
C ALA A 62 15.01 5.60 1.59
N ALA A 63 15.51 4.40 1.24
CA ALA A 63 14.67 3.26 0.92
C ALA A 63 13.80 2.83 2.11
N VAL A 64 14.39 2.74 3.31
CA VAL A 64 13.66 2.40 4.56
C VAL A 64 12.56 3.44 4.83
N GLU A 65 12.88 4.74 4.75
CA GLU A 65 11.87 5.78 4.93
C GLU A 65 10.71 5.66 3.93
N GLN A 66 11.02 5.28 2.69
CA GLN A 66 10.01 5.08 1.66
C GLN A 66 9.14 3.85 1.93
N GLU A 67 9.74 2.74 2.34
CA GLU A 67 9.02 1.53 2.76
C GLU A 67 8.05 1.85 3.91
N GLU A 68 8.51 2.55 4.94
CA GLU A 68 7.63 2.93 6.05
C GLU A 68 6.48 3.85 5.63
N ARG A 69 6.72 4.80 4.71
CA ARG A 69 5.65 5.64 4.15
C ARG A 69 4.62 4.80 3.41
N ALA A 70 5.07 3.80 2.64
CA ALA A 70 4.19 2.88 1.92
C ALA A 70 3.42 1.96 2.87
N ALA A 71 4.06 1.44 3.92
CA ALA A 71 3.42 0.63 4.96
C ALA A 71 2.29 1.41 5.65
N ARG A 72 2.56 2.64 6.10
CA ARG A 72 1.53 3.52 6.69
C ARG A 72 0.39 3.84 5.73
N GLN A 73 0.66 3.90 4.43
CA GLN A 73 -0.39 4.07 3.43
C GLN A 73 -1.26 2.83 3.29
N LEU A 74 -0.64 1.64 3.26
CA LEU A 74 -1.37 0.37 3.23
C LEU A 74 -2.25 0.22 4.47
N GLU A 75 -1.73 0.49 5.67
CA GLU A 75 -2.51 0.50 6.92
C GLU A 75 -3.76 1.39 6.81
N ARG A 76 -3.59 2.62 6.31
CA ARG A 76 -4.73 3.54 6.10
C ARG A 76 -5.75 2.98 5.09
N MET A 77 -5.32 2.28 4.05
CA MET A 77 -6.24 1.70 3.06
C MET A 77 -6.96 0.49 3.62
N LEU A 78 -6.31 -0.33 4.45
CA LEU A 78 -6.94 -1.43 5.17
C LEU A 78 -8.00 -0.90 6.15
N ASP A 79 -7.69 0.15 6.91
CA ASP A 79 -8.66 0.82 7.79
C ASP A 79 -9.89 1.33 7.02
N VAL A 80 -9.69 1.88 5.81
CA VAL A 80 -10.80 2.31 4.94
C VAL A 80 -11.59 1.11 4.45
N ALA A 81 -10.92 0.02 4.06
CA ALA A 81 -11.56 -1.20 3.60
C ALA A 81 -12.43 -1.84 4.68
N GLU A 82 -11.97 -1.91 5.93
CA GLU A 82 -12.78 -2.42 7.05
C GLU A 82 -14.06 -1.62 7.27
N ARG A 83 -14.01 -0.30 7.04
CA ARG A 83 -15.20 0.58 7.18
C ARG A 83 -16.17 0.47 6.01
N VAL A 84 -15.68 0.14 4.82
CA VAL A 84 -16.47 0.04 3.58
C VAL A 84 -17.05 -1.37 3.39
N LEU A 85 -16.31 -2.39 3.83
CA LEU A 85 -16.66 -3.81 3.77
C LEU A 85 -16.94 -4.31 5.19
N PRO A 86 -18.08 -3.95 5.81
CA PRO A 86 -18.43 -4.57 7.08
C PRO A 86 -18.53 -6.07 6.84
N VAL A 87 -17.68 -6.84 7.53
CA VAL A 87 -17.80 -8.29 7.57
C VAL A 87 -19.16 -8.59 8.17
N GLU A 88 -20.12 -8.99 7.34
CA GLU A 88 -21.35 -9.60 7.83
C GLU A 88 -20.91 -10.82 8.62
N GLN A 89 -20.95 -10.72 9.95
CA GLN A 89 -20.68 -11.85 10.83
C GLN A 89 -21.76 -12.91 10.56
N GLN A 90 -21.35 -13.96 9.83
CA GLN A 90 -22.12 -15.19 9.65
C GLN A 90 -22.05 -16.06 10.90
#